data_AF-A0AAV6BGI8-F1
#
_entry.id   AF-A0AAV6BGI8-F1
#
_cell.length_a   1.000
_cell.length_b   1.000
_cell.length_c   1.000
_cell.angle_alpha   90.00
_cell.angle_beta   90.00
_cell.angle_gamma   90.00
#
_symmetry.space_group_name_H-M   'P 1'
#
loop_
_entity.id
_entity.type
_entity.pdbx_description
1 polymer ?
#
loop_
_entity_poly.entity_id
_entity_poly.type
_entity_poly.pdbx_seq_one_letter_code
_entity_poly.pdbx_strand_id
1 'polypeptide(L)'
;MATTARHFNELLDSALERLSRRERGWEDRPGQREMARLWSETLESGGTFAVEAPTGIGKSLAYLLPALIRRVRGSGPVVVSTCTKALQEQLFRHDVPIACRAIGSPLRVVTLKGRQNYLCRRRAEARLNQVKLFASWGVDPSVADEVRSWAERTSTGELEELAALGLPPAFLAEIASDPLLCSASACEAATGCFAKRARREALRADVVLVNHALLLSDPGLRATLLAEAGALVLDEAHHVERIAREQLGVTLGYHDLLRLAGRTDARTGVLRIVKRSLKRGRGEAIASRIRAAEGSIGPVIANAKALASDLERCLPEGASSAR
;
A
#
# COMPACT_ATOMS: atom_id res chain seq x y z
N MET A 1 32.90 -20.83 0.74
CA MET A 1 32.39 -19.75 1.60
C MET A 1 33.38 -18.59 1.72
N ALA A 2 34.64 -18.80 2.10
CA ALA A 2 35.62 -17.70 2.24
C ALA A 2 35.87 -16.88 0.95
N THR A 3 35.99 -17.53 -0.22
CA THR A 3 36.19 -16.85 -1.51
C THR A 3 34.98 -16.01 -1.93
N THR A 4 33.78 -16.47 -1.59
CA THR A 4 32.50 -15.83 -1.92
C THR A 4 32.27 -14.57 -1.08
N ALA A 5 32.56 -14.64 0.22
CA ALA A 5 32.49 -13.51 1.14
C ALA A 5 33.54 -12.43 0.81
N ARG A 6 34.77 -12.85 0.46
CA ARG A 6 35.84 -11.95 0.01
C ARG A 6 35.42 -11.16 -1.24
N HIS A 7 34.81 -11.84 -2.22
CA HIS A 7 34.30 -11.20 -3.41
C HIS A 7 33.14 -10.23 -3.14
N PHE A 8 32.28 -10.53 -2.15
CA PHE A 8 31.22 -9.60 -1.73
C PHE A 8 31.81 -8.29 -1.21
N ASN A 9 32.75 -8.39 -0.27
CA ASN A 9 33.37 -7.22 0.36
C ASN A 9 34.12 -6.35 -0.66
N GLU A 10 34.79 -6.98 -1.64
CA GLU A 10 35.41 -6.27 -2.76
C GLU A 10 34.39 -5.47 -3.59
N LEU A 11 33.20 -6.04 -3.86
CA LEU A 11 32.13 -5.32 -4.56
C LEU A 11 31.56 -4.17 -3.72
N LEU A 12 31.43 -4.36 -2.41
CA LEU A 12 30.95 -3.34 -1.48
C LEU A 12 31.94 -2.17 -1.39
N ASP A 13 33.23 -2.46 -1.18
CA ASP A 13 34.28 -1.45 -1.15
C ASP A 13 34.36 -0.70 -2.51
N SER A 14 34.26 -1.41 -3.64
CA SER A 14 34.20 -0.78 -4.96
C SER A 14 32.97 0.13 -5.14
N ALA A 15 31.82 -0.25 -4.62
CA ALA A 15 30.61 0.58 -4.66
C ALA A 15 30.76 1.86 -3.81
N LEU A 16 31.34 1.74 -2.62
CA LEU A 16 31.65 2.88 -1.75
C LEU A 16 32.67 3.84 -2.39
N GLU A 17 33.71 3.32 -3.04
CA GLU A 17 34.66 4.14 -3.80
C GLU A 17 34.00 4.87 -4.98
N ARG A 18 33.02 4.26 -5.63
CA ARG A 18 32.27 4.93 -6.71
C ARG A 18 31.37 6.04 -6.17
N LEU A 19 30.77 5.85 -4.99
CA LEU A 19 30.01 6.90 -4.31
C LEU A 19 30.89 8.11 -4.03
N SER A 20 32.07 7.88 -3.44
CA SER A 20 33.00 8.96 -3.08
C SER A 20 33.45 9.80 -4.28
N ARG A 21 33.57 9.18 -5.45
CA ARG A 21 33.97 9.86 -6.69
C ARG A 21 32.83 10.55 -7.43
N ARG A 22 31.59 10.04 -7.32
CA ARG A 22 30.47 10.45 -8.21
C ARG A 22 29.40 11.27 -7.53
N GLU A 23 29.19 11.09 -6.23
CA GLU A 23 28.13 11.79 -5.51
C GLU A 23 28.69 13.03 -4.80
N ARG A 24 28.27 14.21 -5.28
CA ARG A 24 28.70 15.50 -4.72
C ARG A 24 28.18 15.63 -3.29
N GLY A 25 29.07 15.96 -2.36
CA GLY A 25 28.73 16.12 -0.94
C GLY A 25 28.57 14.80 -0.19
N TRP A 26 28.89 13.65 -0.82
CA TRP A 26 29.08 12.42 -0.08
C TRP A 26 30.35 12.53 0.78
N GLU A 27 30.24 12.10 2.02
CA GLU A 27 31.31 12.07 2.98
C GLU A 27 31.48 10.65 3.47
N ASP A 28 32.74 10.29 3.66
CA ASP A 28 33.11 8.97 4.08
C ASP A 28 32.93 8.78 5.59
N ARG A 29 31.93 7.98 5.98
CA ARG A 29 31.54 7.81 7.38
C ARG A 29 31.89 6.42 7.88
N PRO A 30 32.77 6.26 8.90
CA PRO A 30 33.16 4.96 9.43
C PRO A 30 31.98 4.07 9.82
N GLY A 31 30.97 4.63 10.50
CA GLY A 31 29.77 3.89 10.90
C GLY A 31 28.91 3.41 9.74
N GLN A 32 28.91 4.11 8.60
CA GLN A 32 28.23 3.64 7.38
C GLN A 32 28.87 2.36 6.85
N ARG A 33 30.21 2.35 6.79
CA ARG A 33 30.98 1.21 6.32
C ARG A 33 30.88 0.02 7.24
N GLU A 34 31.00 0.25 8.53
CA GLU A 34 30.87 -0.79 9.53
C GLU A 34 29.49 -1.44 9.46
N MET A 35 28.42 -0.63 9.42
CA MET A 35 27.05 -1.13 9.25
C MET A 35 26.91 -1.92 7.94
N ALA A 36 27.44 -1.43 6.82
CA ALA A 36 27.35 -2.11 5.53
C ALA A 36 28.10 -3.45 5.51
N ARG A 37 29.27 -3.52 6.17
CA ARG A 37 30.07 -4.75 6.29
C ARG A 37 29.37 -5.79 7.15
N LEU A 38 28.95 -5.43 8.36
CA LEU A 38 28.21 -6.35 9.25
C LEU A 38 26.92 -6.86 8.60
N TRP A 39 26.22 -5.98 7.88
CA TRP A 39 25.05 -6.37 7.12
C TRP A 39 25.38 -7.32 5.96
N SER A 40 26.48 -7.08 5.22
CA SER A 40 26.93 -7.98 4.15
C SER A 40 27.29 -9.38 4.65
N GLU A 41 27.95 -9.47 5.81
CA GLU A 41 28.28 -10.74 6.46
C GLU A 41 27.00 -11.50 6.83
N THR A 42 26.02 -10.81 7.42
CA THR A 42 24.73 -11.41 7.78
C THR A 42 23.95 -11.88 6.55
N LEU A 43 24.01 -11.14 5.45
CA LEU A 43 23.39 -11.55 4.19
C LEU A 43 24.01 -12.86 3.66
N GLU A 44 25.33 -13.00 3.71
CA GLU A 44 26.02 -14.22 3.25
C GLU A 44 25.83 -15.41 4.22
N SER A 45 25.86 -15.19 5.53
CA SER A 45 25.67 -16.25 6.52
C SER A 45 24.20 -16.65 6.72
N GLY A 46 23.27 -15.77 6.34
CA GLY A 46 21.88 -15.82 6.79
C GLY A 46 21.74 -15.35 8.24
N GLY A 47 20.50 -15.04 8.63
CA GLY A 47 20.15 -14.57 9.97
C GLY A 47 19.50 -13.19 10.00
N THR A 48 19.41 -12.63 11.20
CA THR A 48 18.83 -11.31 11.46
C THR A 48 19.91 -10.38 12.00
N PHE A 49 20.05 -9.21 11.38
CA PHE A 49 20.92 -8.13 11.85
C PHE A 49 20.05 -6.99 12.38
N ALA A 50 20.25 -6.62 13.64
CA ALA A 50 19.62 -5.46 14.26
C ALA A 50 20.72 -4.49 14.68
N VAL A 51 20.58 -3.23 14.28
CA VAL A 51 21.57 -2.18 14.55
C VAL A 51 20.86 -0.88 14.87
N GLU A 52 21.35 -0.21 15.91
CA GLU A 52 21.01 1.18 16.19
C GLU A 52 22.04 2.07 15.51
N ALA A 53 21.56 2.98 14.67
CA ALA A 53 22.40 3.85 13.88
C ALA A 53 21.92 5.30 14.02
N PRO A 54 22.80 6.23 14.44
CA PRO A 54 22.45 7.64 14.58
C PRO A 54 21.92 8.24 13.27
N THR A 55 21.17 9.33 13.37
CA THR A 55 20.76 10.09 12.19
C THR A 55 21.99 10.63 11.47
N GLY A 56 21.88 10.80 10.15
CA GLY A 56 22.97 11.37 9.36
C GLY A 56 24.15 10.43 9.10
N ILE A 57 24.24 9.20 9.62
CA ILE A 57 25.37 8.32 9.29
C ILE A 57 25.30 7.75 7.86
N GLY A 58 24.21 7.98 7.12
CA GLY A 58 24.00 7.40 5.79
C GLY A 58 23.43 5.98 5.82
N LYS A 59 22.50 5.72 6.77
CA LYS A 59 21.82 4.43 7.00
C LYS A 59 21.26 3.80 5.73
N SER A 60 20.55 4.59 4.92
CA SER A 60 19.94 4.10 3.68
C SER A 60 20.95 3.42 2.78
N LEU A 61 22.08 4.08 2.48
CA LEU A 61 23.10 3.50 1.63
C LEU A 61 23.81 2.31 2.29
N ALA A 62 24.01 2.35 3.61
CA ALA A 62 24.63 1.24 4.34
C ALA A 62 23.82 -0.07 4.20
N TYR A 63 22.49 -0.01 4.24
CA TYR A 63 21.67 -1.21 4.02
C TYR A 63 21.39 -1.49 2.54
N LEU A 64 21.29 -0.47 1.69
CA LEU A 64 20.98 -0.63 0.26
C LEU A 64 22.12 -1.27 -0.50
N LEU A 65 23.35 -0.76 -0.38
CA LEU A 65 24.48 -1.24 -1.17
C LEU A 65 24.68 -2.77 -1.10
N PRO A 66 24.85 -3.38 0.08
CA PRO A 66 24.99 -4.84 0.16
C PRO A 66 23.71 -5.57 -0.26
N ALA A 67 22.50 -5.07 0.06
CA ALA A 67 21.26 -5.72 -0.37
C ALA A 67 21.12 -5.77 -1.91
N LEU A 68 21.47 -4.66 -2.59
CA LEU A 68 21.44 -4.59 -4.04
C LEU A 68 22.56 -5.41 -4.69
N ILE A 69 23.77 -5.45 -4.11
CA ILE A 69 24.86 -6.34 -4.56
C ILE A 69 24.39 -7.79 -4.51
N ARG A 70 23.74 -8.19 -3.41
CA ARG A 70 23.17 -9.54 -3.27
C ARG A 70 22.14 -9.85 -4.36
N ARG A 71 21.27 -8.88 -4.71
CA ARG A 71 20.32 -9.01 -5.82
C ARG A 71 21.03 -9.19 -7.17
N VAL A 72 22.04 -8.37 -7.47
CA VAL A 72 22.83 -8.45 -8.71
C VAL A 72 23.56 -9.80 -8.84
N ARG A 73 23.93 -10.41 -7.72
CA ARG A 73 24.55 -11.75 -7.67
C ARG A 73 23.57 -12.91 -7.84
N GLY A 74 22.30 -12.62 -8.16
CA GLY A 74 21.29 -13.62 -8.49
C GLY A 74 20.41 -14.09 -7.33
N SER A 75 20.51 -13.44 -6.16
CA SER A 75 19.50 -13.66 -5.09
C SER A 75 18.16 -13.06 -5.49
N GLY A 76 17.08 -13.43 -4.80
CA GLY A 76 15.75 -12.87 -5.05
C GLY A 76 15.62 -11.36 -4.73
N PRO A 77 14.42 -10.78 -4.91
CA PRO A 77 14.21 -9.34 -4.78
C PRO A 77 14.55 -8.80 -3.39
N VAL A 78 14.93 -7.51 -3.34
CA VAL A 78 15.14 -6.76 -2.10
C VAL A 78 13.82 -6.10 -1.71
N VAL A 79 13.35 -6.37 -0.50
CA VAL A 79 12.17 -5.69 0.05
C VAL A 79 12.63 -4.72 1.13
N VAL A 80 12.34 -3.43 0.94
CA VAL A 80 12.59 -2.40 1.96
C VAL A 80 11.25 -1.90 2.47
N SER A 81 11.02 -2.11 3.76
CA SER A 81 9.86 -1.62 4.48
C SER A 81 10.25 -0.39 5.28
N THR A 82 9.46 0.69 5.21
CA THR A 82 9.71 1.93 5.98
C THR A 82 8.43 2.44 6.65
N CYS A 83 8.57 3.34 7.63
CA CYS A 83 7.48 3.81 8.47
C CYS A 83 6.49 4.76 7.76
N THR A 84 6.96 5.66 6.88
CA THR A 84 6.09 6.68 6.25
C THR A 84 6.19 6.68 4.73
N LYS A 85 5.16 7.18 4.04
CA LYS A 85 5.17 7.33 2.57
C LYS A 85 6.23 8.34 2.11
N ALA A 86 6.52 9.37 2.92
CA ALA A 86 7.55 10.36 2.60
C ALA A 86 8.95 9.73 2.61
N LEU A 87 9.26 8.91 3.62
CA LEU A 87 10.51 8.14 3.66
C LEU A 87 10.59 7.15 2.49
N GLN A 88 9.47 6.48 2.16
CA GLN A 88 9.39 5.59 1.00
C GLN A 88 9.70 6.32 -0.31
N GLU A 89 9.18 7.54 -0.49
CA GLU A 89 9.44 8.37 -1.66
C GLU A 89 10.88 8.87 -1.70
N GLN A 90 11.46 9.24 -0.56
CA GLN A 90 12.87 9.61 -0.46
C GLN A 90 13.77 8.47 -0.91
N LEU A 91 13.50 7.24 -0.44
CA LEU A 91 14.24 6.06 -0.89
C LEU A 91 14.12 5.87 -2.41
N PHE A 92 12.90 6.01 -2.95
CA PHE A 92 12.65 5.82 -4.37
C PHE A 92 13.33 6.87 -5.26
N ARG A 93 13.22 8.15 -4.91
CA ARG A 93 13.72 9.27 -5.74
C ARG A 93 15.21 9.54 -5.56
N HIS A 94 15.78 9.21 -4.41
CA HIS A 94 17.13 9.63 -4.04
C HIS A 94 18.05 8.44 -3.72
N ASP A 95 17.80 7.73 -2.62
CA ASP A 95 18.78 6.80 -2.06
C ASP A 95 18.98 5.55 -2.93
N VAL A 96 17.91 4.97 -3.47
CA VAL A 96 17.99 3.79 -4.35
C VAL A 96 18.66 4.13 -5.69
N PRO A 97 18.30 5.23 -6.39
CA PRO A 97 19.03 5.65 -7.59
C PRO A 97 20.54 5.85 -7.36
N ILE A 98 20.93 6.45 -6.23
CA ILE A 98 22.35 6.59 -5.84
C ILE A 98 22.99 5.21 -5.66
N ALA A 99 22.35 4.31 -4.91
CA ALA A 99 22.84 2.97 -4.69
C ALA A 99 22.98 2.16 -6.00
N CYS A 100 22.02 2.25 -6.92
CA CYS A 100 22.08 1.63 -8.24
C CYS A 100 23.25 2.15 -9.08
N ARG A 101 23.52 3.47 -9.04
CA ARG A 101 24.69 4.07 -9.72
C ARG A 101 26.01 3.60 -9.11
N ALA A 102 26.07 3.46 -7.79
CA ALA A 102 27.24 2.98 -7.07
C ALA A 102 27.59 1.54 -7.44
N ILE A 103 26.62 0.63 -7.40
CA ILE A 103 26.84 -0.77 -7.80
C ILE A 103 27.07 -0.92 -9.31
N GLY A 104 26.64 0.06 -10.12
CA GLY A 104 26.81 0.07 -11.57
C GLY A 104 25.84 -0.86 -12.30
N SER A 105 24.66 -1.11 -11.74
CA SER A 105 23.64 -2.00 -12.30
C SER A 105 22.26 -1.34 -12.27
N PRO A 106 21.54 -1.26 -13.40
CA PRO A 106 20.17 -0.77 -13.42
C PRO A 106 19.23 -1.85 -12.86
N LEU A 107 18.58 -1.54 -11.73
CA LEU A 107 17.58 -2.41 -11.11
C LEU A 107 16.18 -1.85 -11.31
N ARG A 108 15.19 -2.73 -11.50
CA ARG A 108 13.78 -2.35 -11.52
C ARG A 108 13.29 -2.10 -10.10
N VAL A 109 13.07 -0.83 -9.77
CA VAL A 109 12.59 -0.38 -8.47
C VAL A 109 11.12 -0.04 -8.56
N VAL A 110 10.30 -0.51 -7.61
CA VAL A 110 8.86 -0.21 -7.55
C VAL A 110 8.47 0.17 -6.12
N THR A 111 7.68 1.24 -5.98
CA THR A 111 6.97 1.57 -4.75
C THR A 111 5.60 0.92 -4.73
N LEU A 112 5.28 0.20 -3.66
CA LEU A 112 3.96 -0.38 -3.45
C LEU A 112 3.23 0.36 -2.31
N LYS A 113 2.07 0.93 -2.63
CA LYS A 113 1.19 1.63 -1.69
C LYS A 113 -0.08 0.81 -1.42
N GLY A 114 -0.81 1.14 -0.35
CA GLY A 114 -2.09 0.50 -0.06
C GLY A 114 -3.14 0.81 -1.13
N ARG A 115 -4.16 -0.04 -1.30
CA ARG A 115 -5.17 0.08 -2.36
C ARG A 115 -5.87 1.44 -2.39
N GLN A 116 -6.09 2.04 -1.23
CA GLN A 116 -6.71 3.35 -1.04
C GLN A 116 -5.92 4.51 -1.65
N ASN A 117 -4.67 4.27 -2.07
CA ASN A 117 -3.83 5.27 -2.74
C ASN A 117 -3.99 5.24 -4.26
N TYR A 118 -4.77 4.29 -4.81
CA TYR A 118 -4.97 4.16 -6.24
C TYR A 118 -6.42 4.46 -6.63
N LEU A 119 -6.60 5.06 -7.80
CA LEU A 119 -7.91 5.29 -8.40
C LEU A 119 -8.64 3.96 -8.65
N CYS A 120 -9.92 3.90 -8.30
CA CYS A 120 -10.82 2.87 -8.77
C CYS A 120 -11.68 3.43 -9.91
N ARG A 121 -11.37 3.05 -11.16
CA ARG A 121 -12.08 3.51 -12.37
C ARG A 121 -13.60 3.42 -12.24
N ARG A 122 -14.13 2.29 -11.76
CA ARG A 122 -15.57 2.09 -11.52
C ARG A 122 -16.17 3.10 -10.53
N ARG A 123 -15.46 3.37 -9.43
CA ARG A 123 -15.95 4.32 -8.40
C ARG A 123 -15.83 5.75 -8.89
N ALA A 124 -14.73 6.07 -9.57
CA ALA A 124 -14.54 7.34 -10.24
C ALA A 124 -15.69 7.59 -11.23
N GLU A 125 -15.93 6.71 -12.19
CA GLU A 125 -17.04 6.85 -13.15
C GLU A 125 -18.39 7.05 -12.48
N ALA A 126 -18.72 6.24 -11.46
CA ALA A 126 -19.97 6.38 -10.72
C ALA A 126 -20.09 7.75 -10.04
N ARG A 127 -19.02 8.24 -9.42
CA ARG A 127 -19.02 9.53 -8.73
C ARG A 127 -19.03 10.70 -9.70
N LEU A 128 -18.24 10.65 -10.76
CA LEU A 128 -18.15 11.68 -11.78
C LEU A 128 -19.47 11.84 -12.54
N ASN A 129 -20.23 10.77 -12.73
CA ASN A 129 -21.57 10.84 -13.30
C ASN A 129 -22.59 11.48 -12.34
N GLN A 130 -22.43 11.30 -11.03
CA GLN A 130 -23.26 12.00 -10.03
C GLN A 130 -22.95 13.49 -9.98
N VAL A 131 -21.68 13.89 -10.03
CA VAL A 131 -21.27 15.31 -10.05
C VAL A 131 -21.88 16.03 -11.24
N LYS A 132 -21.91 15.40 -12.42
CA LYS A 132 -22.59 15.97 -13.61
C LYS A 132 -24.11 16.09 -13.45
N LEU A 133 -24.76 15.20 -12.69
CA LEU A 133 -26.21 15.19 -12.49
C LEU A 133 -26.67 16.10 -11.35
N PHE A 134 -25.82 16.34 -10.35
CA PHE A 134 -26.14 17.11 -9.15
C PHE A 134 -25.01 18.11 -8.86
N ALA A 135 -25.04 19.25 -9.53
CA ALA A 135 -24.05 20.34 -9.38
C ALA A 135 -23.97 20.95 -7.96
N SER A 136 -24.85 20.54 -7.04
CA SER A 136 -25.02 21.12 -5.70
C SER A 136 -24.12 20.55 -4.60
N TRP A 137 -23.21 19.61 -4.92
CA TRP A 137 -22.38 18.90 -3.91
C TRP A 137 -20.94 19.44 -3.76
N GLY A 138 -20.69 20.69 -4.16
CA GLY A 138 -19.45 21.41 -3.82
C GLY A 138 -18.20 21.02 -4.62
N VAL A 139 -18.36 20.32 -5.74
CA VAL A 139 -17.27 20.04 -6.70
C VAL A 139 -17.67 20.58 -8.07
N ASP A 140 -16.82 21.43 -8.64
CA ASP A 140 -17.04 22.04 -9.96
C ASP A 140 -17.17 20.94 -11.03
N PRO A 141 -18.19 20.99 -11.92
CA PRO A 141 -18.33 20.05 -13.03
C PRO A 141 -17.08 19.86 -13.89
N SER A 142 -16.21 20.87 -13.99
CA SER A 142 -14.93 20.81 -14.71
C SER A 142 -13.95 19.78 -14.11
N VAL A 143 -13.97 19.56 -12.79
CA VAL A 143 -13.17 18.55 -12.10
C VAL A 143 -13.47 17.15 -12.63
N ALA A 144 -14.71 16.90 -13.06
CA ALA A 144 -15.07 15.58 -13.57
C ALA A 144 -14.39 15.24 -14.90
N ASP A 145 -14.18 16.22 -15.77
CA ASP A 145 -13.52 16.00 -17.05
C ASP A 145 -11.98 15.97 -16.88
N GLU A 146 -11.46 16.75 -15.93
CA GLU A 146 -10.04 16.69 -15.54
C GLU A 146 -9.66 15.32 -14.98
N VAL A 147 -10.44 14.76 -14.05
CA VAL A 147 -10.16 13.43 -13.46
C VAL A 147 -10.26 12.32 -14.51
N ARG A 148 -11.20 12.40 -15.47
CA ARG A 148 -11.28 11.43 -16.58
C ARG A 148 -10.03 11.53 -17.47
N SER A 149 -9.67 12.74 -17.89
CA SER A 149 -8.48 12.97 -18.71
C SER A 149 -7.20 12.49 -18.02
N TRP A 150 -7.08 12.73 -16.71
CA TRP A 150 -5.96 12.22 -15.93
C TRP A 150 -5.96 10.69 -15.86
N ALA A 151 -7.10 10.05 -15.60
CA ALA A 151 -7.22 8.61 -15.46
C ALA A 151 -6.86 7.83 -16.74
N GLU A 152 -7.01 8.46 -17.90
CA GLU A 152 -6.60 7.92 -19.20
C GLU A 152 -5.09 8.03 -19.45
N ARG A 153 -4.44 9.08 -18.92
CA ARG A 153 -3.03 9.39 -19.17
C ARG A 153 -2.07 8.88 -18.09
N THR A 154 -2.53 8.71 -16.85
CA THR A 154 -1.66 8.34 -15.73
C THR A 154 -1.05 6.95 -15.88
N SER A 155 0.26 6.86 -15.66
CA SER A 155 1.04 5.62 -15.70
C SER A 155 1.00 4.86 -14.37
N THR A 156 0.56 5.50 -13.27
CA THR A 156 0.53 4.89 -11.93
C THR A 156 -0.92 4.72 -11.43
N GLY A 157 -1.78 5.72 -11.71
CA GLY A 157 -3.11 5.84 -11.12
C GLY A 157 -3.09 6.18 -9.63
N GLU A 158 -2.01 6.76 -9.13
CA GLU A 158 -1.90 7.20 -7.74
C GLU A 158 -2.68 8.49 -7.49
N LEU A 159 -3.53 8.47 -6.46
CA LEU A 159 -4.38 9.61 -6.10
C LEU A 159 -3.59 10.80 -5.58
N GLU A 160 -2.32 10.61 -5.21
CA GLU A 160 -1.41 11.70 -4.84
C GLU A 160 -1.19 12.68 -6.01
N GLU A 161 -1.20 12.19 -7.26
CA GLU A 161 -1.15 13.04 -8.46
C GLU A 161 -2.38 13.95 -8.54
N LEU A 162 -3.57 13.46 -8.19
CA LEU A 162 -4.80 14.25 -8.13
C LEU A 162 -4.83 15.18 -6.90
N ALA A 163 -4.29 14.75 -5.77
CA ALA A 163 -4.18 15.60 -4.58
C ALA A 163 -3.31 16.84 -4.87
N ALA A 164 -2.24 16.68 -5.66
CA ALA A 164 -1.39 17.77 -6.10
C ALA A 164 -2.10 18.79 -7.01
N LEU A 165 -3.20 18.39 -7.66
CA LEU A 165 -4.08 19.27 -8.44
C LEU A 165 -5.14 20.00 -7.57
N GLY A 166 -5.08 19.83 -6.24
CA GLY A 166 -5.96 20.52 -5.30
C GLY A 166 -7.30 19.81 -5.03
N LEU A 167 -7.46 18.55 -5.45
CA LEU A 167 -8.69 17.81 -5.19
C LEU A 167 -8.86 17.50 -3.69
N PRO A 168 -10.05 17.71 -3.09
CA PRO A 168 -10.27 17.49 -1.67
C PRO A 168 -10.06 16.03 -1.24
N PRO A 169 -9.49 15.76 -0.04
CA PRO A 169 -9.30 14.39 0.47
C PRO A 169 -10.59 13.56 0.53
N ALA A 170 -11.72 14.18 0.86
CA ALA A 170 -13.02 13.52 0.90
C ALA A 170 -13.43 12.99 -0.49
N PHE A 171 -13.20 13.77 -1.54
CA PHE A 171 -13.49 13.37 -2.91
C PHE A 171 -12.53 12.24 -3.37
N LEU A 172 -11.25 12.35 -3.05
CA LEU A 172 -10.26 11.29 -3.34
C LEU A 172 -10.65 9.96 -2.69
N ALA A 173 -11.13 9.98 -1.44
CA ALA A 173 -11.60 8.78 -0.73
C ALA A 173 -12.83 8.13 -1.40
N GLU A 174 -13.70 8.91 -2.05
CA GLU A 174 -14.87 8.42 -2.77
C GLU A 174 -14.47 7.67 -4.06
N ILE A 175 -13.44 8.14 -4.76
CA ILE A 175 -12.96 7.56 -6.03
C ILE A 175 -11.85 6.52 -5.84
N ALA A 176 -11.29 6.41 -4.63
CA ALA A 176 -10.24 5.45 -4.28
C ALA A 176 -10.68 3.99 -4.36
N SER A 177 -9.72 3.10 -4.63
CA SER A 177 -9.92 1.65 -4.49
C SER A 177 -10.00 1.26 -3.02
N ASP A 178 -11.11 0.61 -2.66
CA ASP A 178 -11.38 0.17 -1.30
C ASP A 178 -11.33 -1.36 -1.24
N PRO A 179 -10.49 -1.95 -0.37
CA PRO A 179 -10.35 -3.40 -0.25
C PRO A 179 -11.65 -4.08 0.14
N LEU A 180 -12.46 -3.45 0.99
CA LEU A 180 -13.73 -3.99 1.43
C LEU A 180 -14.69 -4.08 0.23
N LEU A 181 -14.78 -3.04 -0.59
CA LEU A 181 -15.72 -2.92 -1.71
C LEU A 181 -15.25 -3.56 -3.02
N CYS A 182 -14.07 -4.16 -3.03
CA CYS A 182 -13.49 -4.77 -4.22
C CYS A 182 -13.92 -6.23 -4.37
N SER A 183 -14.75 -6.54 -5.37
CA SER A 183 -15.06 -7.92 -5.78
C SER A 183 -13.95 -8.50 -6.64
N ALA A 184 -12.72 -8.59 -6.12
CA ALA A 184 -11.47 -8.79 -6.87
C ALA A 184 -11.56 -9.68 -8.12
N SER A 185 -12.23 -10.83 -8.10
CA SER A 185 -12.40 -11.74 -9.24
C SER A 185 -13.52 -11.36 -10.22
N ALA A 186 -14.59 -10.70 -9.76
CA ALA A 186 -15.80 -10.37 -10.54
C ALA A 186 -15.89 -8.88 -10.94
N CYS A 187 -14.83 -8.11 -10.75
CA CYS A 187 -14.82 -6.70 -11.11
C CYS A 187 -14.65 -6.53 -12.63
N GLU A 188 -15.65 -5.96 -13.30
CA GLU A 188 -15.62 -5.66 -14.75
C GLU A 188 -14.43 -4.75 -15.12
N ALA A 189 -14.06 -3.82 -14.24
CA ALA A 189 -12.89 -2.94 -14.38
C ALA A 189 -11.57 -3.57 -13.87
N ALA A 190 -11.50 -4.89 -13.73
CA ALA A 190 -10.27 -5.57 -13.32
C ALA A 190 -9.14 -5.36 -14.34
N THR A 191 -9.49 -5.38 -15.62
CA THR A 191 -8.62 -5.02 -16.74
C THR A 191 -8.43 -3.50 -16.72
N GLY A 192 -7.23 -3.03 -16.34
CA GLY A 192 -6.95 -1.61 -16.12
C GLY A 192 -7.01 -1.15 -14.65
N CYS A 193 -7.15 -2.06 -13.68
CA CYS A 193 -7.10 -1.72 -12.27
C CYS A 193 -5.66 -1.37 -11.82
N PHE A 194 -5.45 -0.09 -11.47
CA PHE A 194 -4.17 0.47 -11.02
C PHE A 194 -3.58 -0.28 -9.82
N ALA A 195 -4.37 -0.50 -8.75
CA ALA A 195 -3.91 -1.24 -7.57
C ALA A 195 -3.48 -2.68 -7.88
N LYS A 196 -4.14 -3.36 -8.84
CA LYS A 196 -3.71 -4.70 -9.27
C LYS A 196 -2.46 -4.65 -10.13
N ARG A 197 -2.32 -3.63 -10.97
CA ARG A 197 -1.11 -3.40 -11.79
C ARG A 197 0.11 -3.17 -10.88
N ALA A 198 0.03 -2.25 -9.93
CA ALA A 198 1.09 -1.96 -8.97
C ALA A 198 1.52 -3.23 -8.21
N ARG A 199 0.56 -4.07 -7.76
CA ARG A 199 0.89 -5.34 -7.11
C ARG A 199 1.63 -6.31 -8.04
N ARG A 200 1.23 -6.42 -9.32
CA ARG A 200 1.95 -7.27 -10.30
C ARG A 200 3.34 -6.75 -10.64
N GLU A 201 3.51 -5.43 -10.70
CA GLU A 201 4.80 -4.79 -10.95
C GLU A 201 5.76 -5.01 -9.79
N ALA A 202 5.27 -4.89 -8.54
CA ALA A 202 6.07 -5.19 -7.35
C ALA A 202 6.59 -6.64 -7.34
N LEU A 203 5.78 -7.62 -7.77
CA LEU A 203 6.21 -9.02 -7.87
C LEU A 203 7.27 -9.29 -8.95
N ARG A 204 7.49 -8.35 -9.87
CA ARG A 204 8.47 -8.46 -10.97
C ARG A 204 9.63 -7.47 -10.81
N ALA A 205 9.70 -6.78 -9.66
CA ALA A 205 10.71 -5.79 -9.36
C ALA A 205 11.95 -6.45 -8.73
N ASP A 206 13.10 -5.84 -8.92
CA ASP A 206 14.34 -6.20 -8.22
C ASP A 206 14.36 -5.63 -6.80
N VAL A 207 13.72 -4.47 -6.63
CA VAL A 207 13.59 -3.75 -5.36
C VAL A 207 12.15 -3.31 -5.17
N VAL A 208 11.53 -3.73 -4.07
CA VAL A 208 10.19 -3.32 -3.66
C VAL A 208 10.29 -2.45 -2.43
N LEU A 209 9.89 -1.19 -2.57
CA LEU A 209 9.74 -0.27 -1.45
C LEU A 209 8.28 -0.34 -0.98
N VAL A 210 8.07 -0.62 0.30
CA VAL A 210 6.74 -0.78 0.89
C VAL A 210 6.67 -0.09 2.25
N ASN A 211 5.47 0.28 2.69
CA ASN A 211 5.28 0.78 4.05
C ASN A 211 5.07 -0.38 5.04
N HIS A 212 5.57 -0.27 6.28
CA HIS A 212 5.33 -1.24 7.34
C HIS A 212 3.85 -1.61 7.49
N ALA A 213 2.96 -0.62 7.49
CA ALA A 213 1.53 -0.84 7.66
C ALA A 213 0.97 -1.72 6.54
N LEU A 214 1.38 -1.51 5.28
CA LEU A 214 0.93 -2.35 4.17
C LEU A 214 1.54 -3.75 4.24
N LEU A 215 2.83 -3.85 4.56
CA LEU A 215 3.51 -5.13 4.70
C LEU A 215 2.88 -5.98 5.81
N LEU A 216 2.38 -5.35 6.89
CA LEU A 216 1.80 -6.06 8.03
C LEU A 216 0.29 -6.34 7.90
N SER A 217 -0.46 -5.47 7.24
CA SER A 217 -1.93 -5.56 7.10
C SER A 217 -2.41 -6.54 6.02
N ASP A 218 -1.58 -6.91 5.04
CA ASP A 218 -1.93 -7.85 3.98
C ASP A 218 -1.07 -9.12 4.09
N PRO A 219 -1.54 -10.16 4.79
CA PRO A 219 -0.79 -11.42 4.96
C PRO A 219 -0.47 -12.11 3.62
N GLY A 220 -1.36 -12.00 2.63
CA GLY A 220 -1.16 -12.60 1.32
C GLY A 220 -0.07 -11.89 0.53
N LEU A 221 -0.07 -10.55 0.55
CA LEU A 221 1.03 -9.75 -0.01
C LEU A 221 2.34 -10.05 0.71
N ARG A 222 2.35 -10.05 2.05
CA ARG A 222 3.54 -10.35 2.86
C ARG A 222 4.12 -11.70 2.51
N ALA A 223 3.30 -12.75 2.49
CA ALA A 223 3.74 -14.09 2.12
C ALA A 223 4.35 -14.10 0.70
N THR A 224 3.71 -13.45 -0.27
CA THR A 224 4.19 -13.45 -1.66
C THR A 224 5.49 -12.67 -1.83
N LEU A 225 5.61 -11.48 -1.21
CA LEU A 225 6.81 -10.65 -1.32
C LEU A 225 8.02 -11.27 -0.62
N LEU A 226 7.79 -11.94 0.52
CA LEU A 226 8.87 -12.46 1.36
C LEU A 226 9.29 -13.89 0.98
N ALA A 227 8.45 -14.68 0.31
CA ALA A 227 8.75 -16.08 -0.04
C ALA A 227 10.06 -16.23 -0.82
N GLU A 228 10.33 -15.32 -1.74
CA GLU A 228 11.55 -15.34 -2.58
C GLU A 228 12.49 -14.16 -2.26
N ALA A 229 12.22 -13.37 -1.22
CA ALA A 229 13.04 -12.18 -0.95
C ALA A 229 14.50 -12.57 -0.65
N GLY A 230 15.43 -11.99 -1.40
CA GLY A 230 16.85 -12.15 -1.17
C GLY A 230 17.33 -11.37 0.06
N ALA A 231 16.63 -10.30 0.41
CA ALA A 231 16.84 -9.50 1.60
C ALA A 231 15.55 -8.77 2.01
N LEU A 232 15.30 -8.65 3.32
CA LEU A 232 14.28 -7.80 3.91
C LEU A 232 14.95 -6.76 4.81
N VAL A 233 14.67 -5.49 4.56
CA VAL A 233 15.09 -4.38 5.41
C VAL A 233 13.86 -3.77 6.06
N LEU A 234 13.89 -3.63 7.38
CA LEU A 234 12.90 -2.86 8.14
C LEU A 234 13.56 -1.56 8.61
N ASP A 235 13.35 -0.48 7.86
CA ASP A 235 13.88 0.84 8.19
C ASP A 235 13.00 1.55 9.20
N GLU A 236 13.60 2.25 10.17
CA GLU A 236 12.90 2.79 11.34
C GLU A 236 12.11 1.70 12.11
N ALA A 237 12.75 0.53 12.28
CA ALA A 237 12.18 -0.68 12.89
C ALA A 237 11.58 -0.47 14.29
N HIS A 238 12.00 0.57 15.01
CA HIS A 238 11.45 0.94 16.32
C HIS A 238 9.94 1.26 16.27
N HIS A 239 9.38 1.56 15.08
CA HIS A 239 7.94 1.74 14.89
C HIS A 239 7.16 0.45 14.59
N VAL A 240 7.85 -0.66 14.28
CA VAL A 240 7.22 -1.89 13.78
C VAL A 240 6.27 -2.50 14.81
N GLU A 241 6.63 -2.52 16.09
CA GLU A 241 5.76 -3.04 17.17
C GLU A 241 4.42 -2.30 17.21
N ARG A 242 4.45 -0.96 17.29
CA ARG A 242 3.25 -0.13 17.34
C ARG A 242 2.39 -0.32 16.09
N ILE A 243 3.02 -0.33 14.91
CA ILE A 243 2.32 -0.51 13.63
C ILE A 243 1.73 -1.93 13.53
N ALA A 244 2.43 -2.95 14.00
CA ALA A 244 1.91 -4.31 14.04
C ALA A 244 0.66 -4.38 14.93
N ARG A 245 0.68 -3.78 16.12
CA ARG A 245 -0.49 -3.69 17.00
C ARG A 245 -1.68 -3.00 16.33
N GLU A 246 -1.43 -1.96 15.54
CA GLU A 246 -2.47 -1.22 14.82
C GLU A 246 -3.07 -2.00 13.65
N GLN A 247 -2.24 -2.70 12.87
CA GLN A 247 -2.68 -3.37 11.65
C GLN A 247 -3.19 -4.79 11.88
N LEU A 248 -2.69 -5.47 12.91
CA LEU A 248 -3.13 -6.81 13.31
C LEU A 248 -4.26 -6.74 14.35
N GLY A 249 -4.45 -5.58 14.98
CA GLY A 249 -5.60 -5.29 15.83
C GLY A 249 -6.86 -5.08 15.00
N VAL A 250 -8.01 -5.38 15.59
CA VAL A 250 -9.33 -5.08 15.02
C VAL A 250 -9.94 -3.94 15.82
N THR A 251 -10.29 -2.85 15.16
CA THR A 251 -11.04 -1.73 15.74
C THR A 251 -12.34 -1.58 14.97
N LEU A 252 -13.47 -1.52 15.68
CA LEU A 252 -14.80 -1.39 15.11
C LEU A 252 -15.47 -0.16 15.71
N GLY A 253 -15.57 0.92 14.92
CA GLY A 253 -16.27 2.14 15.32
C GLY A 253 -17.73 2.17 14.88
N TYR A 254 -18.48 3.14 15.41
CA TYR A 254 -19.88 3.42 15.04
C TYR A 254 -20.07 3.50 13.52
N HIS A 255 -19.24 4.31 12.86
CA HIS A 255 -19.33 4.52 11.42
C HIS A 255 -18.95 3.29 10.60
N ASP A 256 -18.04 2.43 11.09
CA ASP A 256 -17.69 1.18 10.43
C ASP A 256 -18.86 0.20 10.44
N LEU A 257 -19.57 0.11 11.59
CA LEU A 257 -20.79 -0.69 11.72
C LEU A 257 -21.89 -0.20 10.78
N LEU A 258 -22.13 1.11 10.72
CA LEU A 258 -23.09 1.69 9.76
C LEU A 258 -22.68 1.43 8.31
N ARG A 259 -21.40 1.55 8.00
CA ARG A 259 -20.86 1.33 6.65
C ARG A 259 -21.05 -0.13 6.25
N LEU A 260 -20.79 -1.08 7.15
CA LEU A 260 -21.00 -2.52 6.96
C LEU A 260 -22.50 -2.86 6.81
N ALA A 261 -23.35 -2.27 7.64
CA ALA A 261 -24.81 -2.41 7.56
C ALA A 261 -25.38 -1.82 6.26
N GLY A 262 -24.85 -0.70 5.77
CA GLY A 262 -25.22 -0.14 4.46
C GLY A 262 -24.86 -1.05 3.27
N ARG A 263 -23.94 -2.02 3.44
CA ARG A 263 -23.58 -2.98 2.37
C ARG A 263 -24.64 -4.06 2.22
N THR A 264 -25.37 -4.37 3.28
CA THR A 264 -26.50 -5.29 3.24
C THR A 264 -27.81 -4.58 2.92
N ASP A 265 -27.84 -3.24 2.88
CA ASP A 265 -29.03 -2.47 2.53
C ASP A 265 -29.57 -2.82 1.12
N ALA A 266 -30.86 -3.09 1.06
CA ALA A 266 -31.60 -3.40 -0.16
C ALA A 266 -31.72 -2.20 -1.12
N ARG A 267 -31.52 -0.96 -0.65
CA ARG A 267 -31.65 0.27 -1.46
C ARG A 267 -30.34 0.74 -2.08
N THR A 268 -29.20 0.47 -1.45
CA THR A 268 -27.89 0.98 -1.90
C THR A 268 -26.75 -0.06 -1.93
N GLY A 269 -26.90 -1.20 -1.23
CA GLY A 269 -25.86 -2.21 -1.03
C GLY A 269 -25.89 -3.42 -1.99
N VAL A 270 -25.24 -4.51 -1.57
CA VAL A 270 -25.07 -5.77 -2.33
C VAL A 270 -26.43 -6.41 -2.67
N LEU A 271 -27.41 -6.34 -1.77
CA LEU A 271 -28.77 -6.83 -2.03
C LEU A 271 -29.45 -6.11 -3.21
N ARG A 272 -29.16 -4.82 -3.43
CA ARG A 272 -29.69 -4.08 -4.60
C ARG A 272 -29.18 -4.66 -5.91
N ILE A 273 -27.90 -5.05 -5.95
CA ILE A 273 -27.27 -5.64 -7.12
C ILE A 273 -27.89 -7.01 -7.40
N VAL A 274 -28.03 -7.84 -6.36
CA VAL A 274 -28.74 -9.13 -6.43
C VAL A 274 -30.17 -8.96 -6.96
N LYS A 275 -30.91 -7.97 -6.43
CA LYS A 275 -32.29 -7.64 -6.86
C LYS A 275 -32.38 -7.19 -8.32
N ARG A 276 -31.42 -6.41 -8.82
CA ARG A 276 -31.37 -5.98 -10.23
C ARG A 276 -31.05 -7.12 -11.18
N SER A 277 -30.09 -7.97 -10.82
CA SER A 277 -29.71 -9.14 -11.64
C SER A 277 -30.85 -10.15 -11.73
N LEU A 278 -31.66 -10.28 -10.68
CA LEU A 278 -32.79 -11.20 -10.64
C LEU A 278 -34.08 -10.64 -11.25
N LYS A 279 -34.28 -9.31 -11.30
CA LYS A 279 -35.36 -8.75 -12.13
C LYS A 279 -35.19 -9.03 -13.63
N ARG A 280 -33.97 -9.38 -14.07
CA ARG A 280 -33.68 -9.78 -15.46
C ARG A 280 -33.80 -11.31 -15.70
N GLY A 281 -33.91 -12.13 -14.65
CA GLY A 281 -34.04 -13.59 -14.75
C GLY A 281 -35.35 -14.07 -14.13
N ARG A 282 -36.17 -14.80 -14.90
CA ARG A 282 -37.47 -15.32 -14.46
C ARG A 282 -37.29 -16.29 -13.29
N GLY A 283 -37.95 -16.04 -12.15
CA GLY A 283 -38.05 -17.00 -11.05
C GLY A 283 -38.64 -16.44 -9.76
N GLU A 284 -39.94 -16.63 -9.53
CA GLU A 284 -40.65 -16.23 -8.30
C GLU A 284 -40.07 -16.87 -7.02
N ALA A 285 -39.49 -18.06 -7.13
CA ALA A 285 -38.86 -18.78 -6.01
C ALA A 285 -37.61 -18.08 -5.44
N ILE A 286 -36.93 -17.24 -6.24
CA ILE A 286 -35.77 -16.47 -5.76
C ILE A 286 -36.23 -15.17 -5.09
N ALA A 287 -37.34 -14.59 -5.57
CA ALA A 287 -37.92 -13.38 -4.99
C ALA A 287 -38.42 -13.60 -3.55
N SER A 288 -38.97 -14.79 -3.23
CA SER A 288 -39.38 -15.14 -1.86
C SER A 288 -38.18 -15.29 -0.91
N ARG A 289 -37.09 -15.95 -1.35
CA ARG A 289 -35.85 -16.07 -0.58
C ARG A 289 -35.17 -14.72 -0.34
N ILE A 290 -35.28 -13.79 -1.27
CA ILE A 290 -34.79 -12.42 -1.09
C ILE A 290 -35.66 -11.64 -0.11
N ARG A 291 -36.99 -11.74 -0.19
CA ARG A 291 -37.86 -11.10 0.81
C ARG A 291 -37.60 -11.64 2.21
N ALA A 292 -37.33 -12.94 2.34
CA ALA A 292 -36.90 -13.54 3.60
C ALA A 292 -35.54 -12.98 4.07
N ALA A 293 -34.55 -12.89 3.18
CA ALA A 293 -33.26 -12.27 3.50
C ALA A 293 -33.36 -10.77 3.84
N GLU A 294 -34.19 -10.00 3.13
CA GLU A 294 -34.52 -8.59 3.44
C GLU A 294 -35.16 -8.49 4.83
N GLY A 295 -36.09 -9.39 5.16
CA GLY A 295 -36.72 -9.50 6.47
C GLY A 295 -35.74 -9.86 7.59
N SER A 296 -34.70 -10.66 7.31
CA SER A 296 -33.64 -10.98 8.26
C SER A 296 -32.58 -9.89 8.39
N ILE A 297 -32.37 -9.07 7.34
CA ILE A 297 -31.35 -8.02 7.31
C ILE A 297 -31.83 -6.73 7.97
N GLY A 298 -33.12 -6.40 7.91
CA GLY A 298 -33.69 -5.27 8.64
C GLY A 298 -33.34 -5.29 10.14
N PRO A 299 -33.58 -6.40 10.85
CA PRO A 299 -33.14 -6.60 12.22
C PRO A 299 -31.62 -6.49 12.41
N VAL A 300 -30.80 -7.01 11.49
CA VAL A 300 -29.33 -6.89 11.57
C VAL A 300 -28.89 -5.43 11.46
N ILE A 301 -29.48 -4.64 10.56
CA ILE A 301 -29.19 -3.20 10.43
C ILE A 301 -29.69 -2.43 11.66
N ALA A 302 -30.87 -2.76 12.18
CA ALA A 302 -31.41 -2.15 13.38
C ALA A 302 -30.53 -2.45 14.61
N ASN A 303 -30.11 -3.71 14.77
CA ASN A 303 -29.21 -4.14 15.84
C ASN A 303 -27.81 -3.53 15.68
N ALA A 304 -27.29 -3.43 14.46
CA ALA A 304 -26.02 -2.75 14.20
C ALA A 304 -26.10 -1.27 14.55
N LYS A 305 -27.21 -0.59 14.25
CA LYS A 305 -27.45 0.81 14.67
C LYS A 305 -27.57 0.96 16.18
N ALA A 306 -28.29 0.05 16.83
CA ALA A 306 -28.44 0.04 18.28
C ALA A 306 -27.09 -0.20 18.97
N LEU A 307 -26.37 -1.26 18.58
CA LEU A 307 -25.02 -1.57 19.07
C LEU A 307 -24.06 -0.41 18.83
N ALA A 308 -24.11 0.21 17.66
CA ALA A 308 -23.28 1.36 17.36
C ALA A 308 -23.61 2.53 18.30
N SER A 309 -24.89 2.84 18.54
CA SER A 309 -25.29 3.90 19.47
C SER A 309 -24.91 3.60 20.92
N ASP A 310 -24.96 2.33 21.33
CA ASP A 310 -24.51 1.91 22.66
C ASP A 310 -22.98 2.03 22.80
N LEU A 311 -22.23 1.63 21.77
CA LEU A 311 -20.78 1.82 21.72
C LEU A 311 -20.40 3.30 21.77
N GLU A 312 -21.14 4.17 21.08
CA GLU A 312 -20.93 5.63 21.10
C GLU A 312 -21.09 6.22 22.51
N ARG A 313 -22.01 5.68 23.32
CA ARG A 313 -22.17 6.07 24.74
C ARG A 313 -21.05 5.55 25.64
N CYS A 314 -20.38 4.48 25.23
CA CYS A 314 -19.24 3.90 25.96
C CYS A 314 -17.90 4.52 25.55
N LEU A 315 -17.87 5.35 24.50
CA LEU A 315 -16.66 6.06 24.08
C LEU A 315 -16.34 7.19 25.06
N PRO A 316 -15.07 7.40 25.43
CA PRO A 316 -14.65 8.61 26.16
C PRO A 316 -15.08 9.88 25.42
N GLU A 317 -15.44 10.94 26.14
CA GLU A 317 -15.84 12.21 25.52
C GLU A 317 -14.79 12.67 24.48
N GLY A 318 -15.25 12.85 23.23
CA GLY A 318 -14.41 13.27 22.11
C GLY A 318 -13.71 12.15 21.33
N ALA A 319 -13.86 10.88 21.72
CA ALA A 319 -13.27 9.75 20.99
C ALA A 319 -14.21 9.22 19.89
N SER A 320 -13.68 9.04 18.67
CA SER A 320 -14.43 8.49 17.52
C SER A 320 -14.30 6.97 17.36
N SER A 321 -13.48 6.32 18.19
CA SER A 321 -13.25 4.87 18.22
C SER A 321 -12.63 4.43 19.55
N ALA A 322 -12.93 3.20 20.01
CA ALA A 322 -12.25 2.53 21.12
C ALA A 322 -11.55 1.27 20.61
N ARG A 323 -10.34 1.00 21.13
CA ARG A 323 -9.56 -0.22 20.82
C ARG A 323 -9.86 -1.31 21.83
#